data_AF-A0A3M1T1M7-F1
#
_entry.id   AF-A0A3M1T1M7-F1
#
_cell.length_a   1.000
_cell.length_b   1.000
_cell.length_c   1.000
_cell.angle_alpha   90.00
_cell.angle_beta   90.00
_cell.angle_gamma   90.00
#
_symmetry.space_group_name_H-M   'P 1'
#
loop_
_entity.id
_entity.type
_entity.pdbx_description
1 polymer ?
#
loop_
_entity_poly.entity_id
_entity_poly.type
_entity_poly.pdbx_seq_one_letter_code
_entity_poly.pdbx_strand_id
1 'polypeptide(L)'
;MIVGAWAPASADPATPGAAAEAPAPAKAPPPAATPAEASAGAGPETEASGAAREAEAPAGEAETEVFPPVEEGGGAPQATVETDSDGAMRLSSLKEGVEANTWWQRLLSFVGLLVMMVLAWVLGVNRKQIPFRVIGWGVGLQILFGLFILKTDVGKSIFASLNDVVSRLLDFTNDGSRFIFGKYLDMEFSFALNVLPTIIFFSSLMTVLYHLGIMQLVVKGFAWVMQRTMGTSGSETLSAAANIFVGQTEA
;
A
#
# COMPACT_ATOMS: atom_id res chain seq x y z
N MET A 1 -39.19 -12.53 21.28
CA MET A 1 -38.82 -12.41 22.70
C MET A 1 -37.38 -11.87 22.73
N ILE A 2 -37.02 -10.74 23.32
CA ILE A 2 -37.78 -9.70 24.05
C ILE A 2 -37.38 -8.32 23.46
N VAL A 3 -38.30 -7.36 23.46
CA VAL A 3 -38.05 -5.96 23.08
C VAL A 3 -37.96 -5.10 24.35
N GLY A 4 -37.01 -4.17 24.40
CA GLY A 4 -36.89 -3.12 25.43
C GLY A 4 -36.06 -1.97 24.85
N ALA A 5 -36.66 -1.03 24.10
CA ALA A 5 -37.46 0.09 24.58
C ALA A 5 -36.59 1.24 25.12
N TRP A 6 -36.30 2.19 24.23
CA TRP A 6 -35.72 3.50 24.51
C TRP A 6 -36.85 4.53 24.68
N ALA A 7 -36.79 5.38 25.70
CA ALA A 7 -37.63 6.58 25.84
C ALA A 7 -36.95 7.61 26.79
N PRO A 8 -36.95 8.93 26.49
CA PRO A 8 -36.27 9.96 27.29
C PRO A 8 -37.20 10.96 28.01
N ALA A 9 -36.65 11.70 28.99
CA ALA A 9 -37.20 12.94 29.57
C ALA A 9 -36.01 13.74 30.18
N SER A 10 -35.59 14.92 29.71
CA SER A 10 -36.21 16.26 29.61
C SER A 10 -36.14 17.10 30.91
N ALA A 11 -35.39 18.22 30.82
CA ALA A 11 -35.11 19.30 31.78
C ALA A 11 -36.36 19.88 32.52
N ASP A 12 -36.35 20.18 33.84
CA ASP A 12 -35.79 21.38 34.58
C ASP A 12 -36.88 22.50 34.77
N PRO A 13 -36.88 23.47 35.74
CA PRO A 13 -35.90 23.91 36.77
C PRO A 13 -36.44 24.16 38.22
N ALA A 14 -35.61 24.83 39.05
CA ALA A 14 -35.93 25.78 40.16
C ALA A 14 -35.95 25.33 41.66
N THR A 15 -34.80 25.52 42.32
CA THR A 15 -34.46 26.14 43.66
C THR A 15 -35.55 26.65 44.64
N PRO A 16 -35.23 26.96 45.94
CA PRO A 16 -33.98 26.74 46.72
C PRO A 16 -34.14 26.28 48.21
N GLY A 17 -33.02 25.91 48.87
CA GLY A 17 -32.76 26.32 50.26
C GLY A 17 -32.42 25.26 51.33
N ALA A 18 -31.15 25.20 51.76
CA ALA A 18 -30.67 25.00 53.14
C ALA A 18 -29.12 25.09 53.15
N ALA A 19 -28.51 25.52 54.27
CA ALA A 19 -27.06 25.81 54.35
C ALA A 19 -26.40 25.18 55.61
N ALA A 20 -25.06 25.17 55.61
CA ALA A 20 -24.16 24.60 56.64
C ALA A 20 -24.21 23.06 56.77
N GLU A 21 -23.17 22.33 57.17
CA GLU A 21 -21.96 22.71 57.93
C GLU A 21 -20.77 21.78 57.55
N ALA A 22 -19.52 22.16 57.88
CA ALA A 22 -18.32 21.35 57.60
C ALA A 22 -17.33 21.33 58.78
N PRO A 23 -16.71 20.17 59.08
CA PRO A 23 -15.40 20.12 59.72
C PRO A 23 -14.36 19.27 58.95
N ALA A 24 -13.08 19.55 59.18
CA ALA A 24 -11.93 19.03 58.42
C ALA A 24 -11.11 17.94 59.19
N PRO A 25 -9.82 17.64 58.89
CA PRO A 25 -9.45 16.50 58.05
C PRO A 25 -8.54 15.45 58.74
N ALA A 26 -8.44 14.23 58.17
CA ALA A 26 -7.64 13.13 58.75
C ALA A 26 -6.69 12.40 57.76
N LYS A 27 -5.43 12.88 57.72
CA LYS A 27 -4.16 12.11 57.82
C LYS A 27 -3.83 10.97 56.82
N ALA A 28 -2.84 11.19 55.96
CA ALA A 28 -1.97 10.17 55.34
C ALA A 28 -0.72 9.88 56.23
N PRO A 29 -0.02 8.73 56.13
CA PRO A 29 1.20 8.57 55.28
C PRO A 29 1.45 7.08 54.84
N PRO A 30 2.69 6.60 54.52
CA PRO A 30 3.57 6.82 53.35
C PRO A 30 3.92 5.47 52.60
N PRO A 31 4.83 5.43 51.58
CA PRO A 31 5.00 4.26 50.70
C PRO A 31 6.27 3.38 50.91
N ALA A 32 6.31 2.28 50.14
CA ALA A 32 7.46 1.44 49.73
C ALA A 32 8.03 0.36 50.68
N ALA A 33 8.22 -0.87 50.14
CA ALA A 33 9.38 -1.74 50.34
C ALA A 33 9.33 -3.00 49.44
N THR A 34 10.33 -3.18 48.55
CA THR A 34 10.82 -4.50 48.10
C THR A 34 11.81 -5.07 49.13
N PRO A 35 11.87 -6.39 49.29
CA PRO A 35 13.06 -7.15 48.82
C PRO A 35 12.64 -8.47 48.12
N ALA A 36 13.32 -9.05 47.12
CA ALA A 36 14.76 -9.23 46.85
C ALA A 36 15.43 -10.35 47.70
N GLU A 37 15.87 -11.41 47.00
CA GLU A 37 16.86 -12.44 47.43
C GLU A 37 16.46 -13.45 48.54
N ALA A 38 16.87 -14.73 48.52
CA ALA A 38 17.52 -15.57 47.49
C ALA A 38 17.53 -17.07 47.91
N SER A 39 18.00 -17.95 46.98
CA SER A 39 18.61 -19.28 47.23
C SER A 39 17.70 -20.50 47.52
N ALA A 40 17.94 -21.71 46.96
CA ALA A 40 18.72 -22.15 45.79
C ALA A 40 18.39 -23.63 45.41
N GLY A 41 18.78 -24.05 44.19
CA GLY A 41 18.70 -25.42 43.67
C GLY A 41 18.37 -25.43 42.16
N ALA A 42 19.33 -25.25 41.25
CA ALA A 42 20.15 -26.32 40.64
C ALA A 42 19.26 -27.50 40.15
N GLY A 43 19.00 -27.75 38.86
CA GLY A 43 19.75 -27.55 37.60
C GLY A 43 19.79 -28.92 36.85
N PRO A 44 20.19 -29.06 35.56
CA PRO A 44 20.55 -28.06 34.54
C PRO A 44 19.77 -28.24 33.19
N GLU A 45 20.14 -27.44 32.19
CA GLU A 45 20.32 -27.74 30.73
C GLU A 45 19.70 -29.05 30.19
N THR A 46 19.04 -29.14 29.04
CA THR A 46 19.21 -28.52 27.70
C THR A 46 17.89 -28.81 26.91
N GLU A 47 17.60 -28.48 25.64
CA GLU A 47 18.32 -27.98 24.46
C GLU A 47 17.50 -26.84 23.76
N ALA A 48 18.02 -26.33 22.64
CA ALA A 48 17.24 -25.65 21.59
C ALA A 48 17.63 -26.23 20.21
N SER A 49 16.65 -26.57 19.37
CA SER A 49 16.80 -26.57 17.90
C SER A 49 15.44 -26.78 17.21
N GLY A 50 15.22 -26.09 16.10
CA GLY A 50 13.96 -26.11 15.35
C GLY A 50 14.06 -25.40 14.00
N ALA A 51 15.23 -25.50 13.36
CA ALA A 51 15.50 -24.95 12.04
C ALA A 51 16.04 -26.06 11.12
N ALA A 52 15.89 -25.85 9.80
CA ALA A 52 16.27 -26.76 8.72
C ALA A 52 15.52 -28.11 8.69
N ARG A 53 14.69 -28.27 7.65
CA ARG A 53 14.36 -29.59 7.10
C ARG A 53 14.99 -29.64 5.72
N GLU A 54 16.15 -30.27 5.65
CA GLU A 54 16.76 -30.67 4.38
C GLU A 54 15.85 -31.69 3.69
N ALA A 55 15.74 -31.60 2.37
CA ALA A 55 15.06 -32.60 1.56
C ALA A 55 16.12 -33.54 0.96
N GLU A 56 16.27 -34.73 1.54
CA GLU A 56 17.09 -35.78 0.96
C GLU A 56 16.56 -36.18 -0.43
N ALA A 57 17.47 -36.30 -1.39
CA ALA A 57 17.20 -36.92 -2.68
C ALA A 57 17.25 -38.45 -2.55
N PRO A 58 16.27 -39.20 -3.07
CA PRO A 58 16.40 -40.66 -3.18
C PRO A 58 17.39 -41.01 -4.28
N ALA A 59 18.38 -41.84 -3.96
CA ALA A 59 19.24 -42.44 -4.96
C ALA A 59 18.42 -43.38 -5.86
N GLY A 60 18.34 -43.03 -7.14
CA GLY A 60 17.73 -43.82 -8.21
C GLY A 60 18.75 -44.04 -9.34
N GLU A 61 18.64 -45.16 -10.03
CA GLU A 61 19.70 -45.69 -10.90
C GLU A 61 19.91 -44.85 -12.16
N ALA A 62 21.18 -44.66 -12.55
CA ALA A 62 21.55 -43.85 -13.71
C ALA A 62 21.40 -44.67 -15.01
N GLU A 63 20.21 -44.64 -15.62
CA GLU A 63 20.06 -45.04 -17.01
C GLU A 63 20.67 -43.98 -17.93
N THR A 64 21.74 -44.36 -18.62
CA THR A 64 22.44 -43.48 -19.56
C THR A 64 21.64 -43.37 -20.86
N GLU A 65 20.71 -42.41 -20.95
CA GLU A 65 20.08 -42.07 -22.23
C GLU A 65 21.15 -41.55 -23.21
N VAL A 66 21.57 -42.42 -24.12
CA VAL A 66 22.48 -42.08 -25.21
C VAL A 66 21.70 -41.26 -26.23
N PHE A 67 21.73 -39.93 -26.06
CA PHE A 67 21.26 -39.01 -27.09
C PHE A 67 22.07 -39.24 -28.38
N PRO A 68 21.41 -39.44 -29.54
CA PRO A 68 22.10 -39.58 -30.81
C PRO A 68 22.82 -38.28 -31.18
N PRO A 69 23.93 -38.35 -31.97
CA PRO A 69 24.63 -37.15 -32.40
C PRO A 69 23.71 -36.28 -33.25
N VAL A 70 23.69 -34.97 -32.96
CA VAL A 70 22.94 -33.99 -33.74
C VAL A 70 23.59 -33.86 -35.11
N GLU A 71 22.86 -34.21 -36.18
CA GLU A 71 23.32 -33.94 -37.54
C GLU A 71 23.24 -32.44 -37.84
N GLU A 72 24.39 -31.82 -38.13
CA GLU A 72 24.45 -30.48 -38.74
C GLU A 72 23.98 -30.55 -40.21
N GLY A 73 22.65 -30.59 -40.40
CA GLY A 73 22.05 -30.95 -41.68
C GLY A 73 20.69 -30.31 -41.99
N GLY A 74 20.50 -29.03 -41.69
CA GLY A 74 19.27 -28.32 -42.08
C GLY A 74 19.14 -26.96 -41.42
N GLY A 75 19.21 -25.88 -42.22
CA GLY A 75 19.04 -24.52 -41.71
C GLY A 75 17.67 -24.31 -41.06
N ALA A 76 17.65 -23.74 -39.86
CA ALA A 76 16.42 -23.31 -39.22
C ALA A 76 15.64 -22.36 -40.14
N PRO A 77 14.29 -22.39 -40.16
CA PRO A 77 13.50 -21.46 -40.94
C PRO A 77 13.74 -20.05 -40.43
N GLN A 78 14.57 -19.29 -41.15
CA GLN A 78 14.79 -17.89 -40.87
C GLN A 78 13.46 -17.16 -41.07
N ALA A 79 12.90 -16.62 -40.00
CA ALA A 79 11.80 -15.68 -40.10
C ALA A 79 12.32 -14.43 -40.81
N THR A 80 12.12 -14.36 -42.12
CA THR A 80 12.42 -13.17 -42.92
C THR A 80 11.49 -12.04 -42.46
N VAL A 81 12.00 -11.17 -41.60
CA VAL A 81 11.30 -9.96 -41.16
C VAL A 81 11.32 -8.95 -42.31
N GLU A 82 10.39 -9.12 -43.27
CA GLU A 82 10.16 -8.16 -44.35
C GLU A 82 9.67 -6.83 -43.76
N THR A 83 10.64 -5.94 -43.54
CA THR A 83 10.42 -4.61 -42.99
C THR A 83 10.31 -3.61 -44.15
N ASP A 84 9.08 -3.20 -44.48
CA ASP A 84 8.67 -1.80 -44.29
C ASP A 84 7.20 -1.54 -44.71
N SER A 85 6.72 -2.16 -45.79
CA SER A 85 5.37 -1.89 -46.33
C SER A 85 4.25 -2.61 -45.56
N ASP A 86 4.42 -3.90 -45.30
CA ASP A 86 3.41 -4.76 -44.70
C ASP A 86 3.22 -4.52 -43.19
N GLY A 87 4.31 -4.17 -42.51
CA GLY A 87 4.28 -3.73 -41.12
C GLY A 87 3.58 -2.37 -40.97
N ALA A 88 3.90 -1.41 -41.83
CA ALA A 88 3.24 -0.11 -41.85
C ALA A 88 1.73 -0.23 -42.14
N MET A 89 1.33 -1.08 -43.08
CA MET A 89 -0.09 -1.31 -43.41
C MET A 89 -0.86 -2.03 -42.28
N ARG A 90 -0.22 -2.99 -41.59
CA ARG A 90 -0.79 -3.60 -40.38
C ARG A 90 -0.92 -2.58 -39.25
N LEU A 91 0.10 -1.76 -39.01
CA LEU A 91 0.06 -0.69 -38.01
C LEU A 91 -1.00 0.36 -38.33
N SER A 92 -1.20 0.74 -39.60
CA SER A 92 -2.26 1.67 -39.98
C SER A 92 -3.65 1.08 -39.76
N SER A 93 -3.90 -0.18 -40.14
CA SER A 93 -5.21 -0.82 -39.94
C SER A 93 -5.52 -1.10 -38.46
N LEU A 94 -4.53 -1.45 -37.65
CA LEU A 94 -4.67 -1.53 -36.18
C LEU A 94 -4.94 -0.16 -35.55
N LYS A 95 -4.24 0.89 -36.01
CA LYS A 95 -4.46 2.26 -35.55
C LYS A 95 -5.86 2.75 -35.93
N GLU A 96 -6.31 2.50 -37.15
CA GLU A 96 -7.64 2.87 -37.64
C GLU A 96 -8.76 2.19 -36.82
N GLY A 97 -8.58 0.92 -36.44
CA GLY A 97 -9.48 0.21 -35.51
C GLY A 97 -9.50 0.76 -34.08
N VAL A 98 -8.41 1.40 -33.61
CA VAL A 98 -8.32 2.04 -32.29
C VAL A 98 -8.86 3.47 -32.30
N GLU A 99 -8.54 4.26 -33.33
CA GLU A 99 -8.98 5.65 -33.50
C GLU A 99 -10.51 5.74 -33.65
N ALA A 100 -11.13 4.82 -34.41
CA ALA A 100 -12.56 4.85 -34.74
C ALA A 100 -13.53 4.75 -33.54
N ASN A 101 -13.08 4.32 -32.35
CA ASN A 101 -13.94 4.03 -31.20
C ASN A 101 -13.49 4.63 -29.86
N THR A 102 -12.70 5.72 -29.87
CA THR A 102 -12.25 6.38 -28.62
C THR A 102 -13.41 6.81 -27.71
N TRP A 103 -14.55 7.21 -28.26
CA TRP A 103 -15.72 7.61 -27.47
C TRP A 103 -16.40 6.41 -26.78
N TRP A 104 -16.49 5.26 -27.46
CA TRP A 104 -17.06 4.03 -26.91
C TRP A 104 -16.19 3.48 -25.78
N GLN A 105 -14.87 3.49 -25.94
CA GLN A 105 -13.93 3.09 -24.88
C GLN A 105 -14.04 3.99 -23.65
N ARG A 106 -14.16 5.32 -23.82
CA ARG A 106 -14.38 6.26 -22.71
C ARG A 106 -15.72 6.02 -22.01
N LEU A 107 -16.78 5.68 -22.77
CA LEU A 107 -18.07 5.31 -22.21
C LEU A 107 -17.97 4.00 -21.41
N LEU A 108 -17.24 2.99 -21.91
CA LEU A 108 -16.97 1.75 -21.17
C LEU A 108 -16.21 2.02 -19.86
N SER A 109 -15.21 2.92 -19.84
CA SER A 109 -14.54 3.31 -18.59
C SER A 109 -15.50 3.98 -17.59
N PHE A 110 -16.41 4.83 -18.07
CA PHE A 110 -17.42 5.47 -17.22
C PHE A 110 -18.45 4.46 -16.69
N VAL A 111 -18.90 3.52 -17.52
CA VAL A 111 -19.76 2.40 -17.09
C VAL A 111 -19.04 1.52 -16.07
N GLY A 112 -17.75 1.24 -16.24
CA GLY A 112 -16.93 0.50 -15.27
C GLY A 112 -16.89 1.17 -13.89
N LEU A 113 -16.72 2.49 -13.84
CA LEU A 113 -16.80 3.27 -12.60
C LEU A 113 -18.18 3.14 -11.93
N LEU A 114 -19.28 3.24 -12.70
CA LEU A 114 -20.63 3.06 -12.19
C LEU A 114 -20.87 1.62 -11.68
N VAL A 115 -20.39 0.60 -12.39
CA VAL A 115 -20.51 -0.81 -11.99
C VAL A 115 -19.77 -1.06 -10.68
N MET A 116 -18.56 -0.53 -10.50
CA MET A 116 -17.82 -0.63 -9.23
C MET A 116 -18.57 0.07 -8.09
N MET A 117 -19.19 1.21 -8.35
CA MET A 117 -20.02 1.93 -7.37
C MET A 117 -21.26 1.12 -6.95
N VAL A 118 -21.95 0.50 -7.92
CA VAL A 118 -23.12 -0.36 -7.67
C VAL A 118 -22.71 -1.64 -6.93
N LEU A 119 -21.57 -2.23 -7.28
CA LEU A 119 -21.05 -3.42 -6.59
C LEU A 119 -20.74 -3.12 -5.11
N ALA A 120 -20.05 -2.01 -4.84
CA ALA A 120 -19.80 -1.55 -3.48
C ALA A 120 -21.10 -1.29 -2.70
N TRP A 121 -22.13 -0.74 -3.35
CA TRP A 121 -23.46 -0.57 -2.74
C TRP A 121 -24.18 -1.90 -2.45
N VAL A 122 -24.12 -2.87 -3.38
CA VAL A 122 -24.75 -4.19 -3.21
C VAL A 122 -24.10 -4.97 -2.07
N LEU A 123 -22.78 -4.96 -1.98
CA LEU A 123 -22.01 -5.62 -0.91
C LEU A 123 -22.08 -4.88 0.44
N GLY A 124 -22.48 -3.60 0.43
CA GLY A 124 -22.59 -2.78 1.64
C GLY A 124 -23.68 -3.25 2.61
N VAL A 125 -23.31 -3.38 3.89
CA VAL A 125 -24.21 -3.81 4.99
C VAL A 125 -25.42 -2.88 5.14
N ASN A 126 -25.17 -1.56 5.23
CA ASN A 126 -26.20 -0.55 5.49
C ASN A 126 -26.55 0.28 4.25
N ARG A 127 -27.18 -0.36 3.25
CA ARG A 127 -27.59 0.24 1.96
C ARG A 127 -28.44 1.53 2.03
N LYS A 128 -28.96 1.88 3.21
CA LYS A 128 -29.77 3.09 3.47
C LYS A 128 -28.98 4.28 4.05
N GLN A 129 -27.79 4.05 4.62
CA GLN A 129 -26.96 5.11 5.23
C GLN A 129 -25.69 5.31 4.42
N ILE A 130 -25.85 5.73 3.16
CA ILE A 130 -24.73 5.97 2.25
C ILE A 130 -24.29 7.44 2.41
N PRO A 131 -23.01 7.72 2.73
CA PRO A 131 -22.49 9.09 2.79
C PRO A 131 -22.23 9.62 1.37
N PHE A 132 -23.29 9.99 0.65
CA PHE A 132 -23.20 10.52 -0.73
C PHE A 132 -22.22 11.69 -0.89
N ARG A 133 -22.03 12.52 0.15
CA ARG A 133 -21.02 13.59 0.17
C ARG A 133 -19.60 13.03 0.02
N VAL A 134 -19.27 11.96 0.76
CA VAL A 134 -17.94 11.33 0.74
C VAL A 134 -17.69 10.65 -0.61
N ILE A 135 -18.68 9.94 -1.14
CA ILE A 135 -18.58 9.29 -2.46
C ILE A 135 -18.40 10.35 -3.57
N GLY A 136 -19.25 11.39 -3.57
CA GLY A 136 -19.19 12.45 -4.57
C GLY A 136 -17.85 13.21 -4.57
N TRP A 137 -17.34 13.56 -3.38
CA TRP A 137 -16.03 14.20 -3.26
C TRP A 137 -14.86 13.25 -3.53
N GLY A 138 -14.96 11.96 -3.15
CA GLY A 138 -13.94 10.95 -3.45
C GLY A 138 -13.73 10.78 -4.96
N VAL A 139 -14.81 10.46 -5.68
CA VAL A 139 -14.78 10.32 -7.14
C VAL A 139 -14.43 11.66 -7.80
N GLY A 140 -14.99 12.77 -7.32
CA GLY A 140 -14.73 14.11 -7.84
C GLY A 140 -13.24 14.51 -7.72
N LEU A 141 -12.61 14.27 -6.58
CA LEU A 141 -11.19 14.54 -6.36
C LEU A 141 -10.30 13.61 -7.18
N GLN A 142 -10.64 12.32 -7.29
CA GLN A 142 -9.89 11.37 -8.14
C GLN A 142 -9.91 11.81 -9.62
N ILE A 143 -11.09 12.15 -10.15
CA ILE A 143 -11.23 12.64 -11.53
C ILE A 143 -10.53 13.99 -11.71
N LEU A 144 -10.68 14.92 -10.76
CA LEU A 144 -10.03 16.23 -10.82
C LEU A 144 -8.50 16.13 -10.80
N PHE A 145 -7.95 15.30 -9.92
CA PHE A 145 -6.51 15.06 -9.80
C PHE A 145 -5.95 14.36 -11.04
N GLY A 146 -6.64 13.33 -11.54
CA GLY A 146 -6.28 12.64 -12.78
C GLY A 146 -6.31 13.57 -14.00
N LEU A 147 -7.35 14.40 -14.14
CA LEU A 147 -7.41 15.42 -15.20
C LEU A 147 -6.32 16.49 -15.04
N PHE A 148 -6.04 16.94 -13.82
CA PHE A 148 -4.99 17.91 -13.56
C PHE A 148 -3.63 17.37 -14.02
N ILE A 149 -3.23 16.17 -13.58
CA ILE A 149 -1.92 15.59 -13.92
C ILE A 149 -1.83 15.17 -15.40
N LEU A 150 -2.84 14.49 -15.94
CA LEU A 150 -2.75 13.89 -17.28
C LEU A 150 -3.09 14.87 -18.41
N LYS A 151 -3.99 15.84 -18.18
CA LYS A 151 -4.48 16.73 -19.23
C LYS A 151 -3.79 18.09 -19.25
N THR A 152 -3.44 18.66 -18.10
CA THR A 152 -2.82 20.00 -18.04
C THR A 152 -1.30 19.92 -18.20
N ASP A 153 -0.70 20.89 -18.89
CA ASP A 153 0.74 20.88 -19.15
C ASP A 153 1.55 21.20 -17.88
N VAL A 154 0.98 21.98 -16.95
CA VAL A 154 1.53 22.18 -15.60
C VAL A 154 1.56 20.86 -14.83
N GLY A 155 0.48 20.08 -14.85
CA GLY A 155 0.40 18.78 -14.20
C GLY A 155 1.42 17.78 -14.76
N LYS A 156 1.56 17.72 -16.10
CA LYS A 156 2.59 16.90 -16.77
C LYS A 156 4.00 17.32 -16.37
N SER A 157 4.29 18.62 -16.31
CA SER A 157 5.62 19.14 -15.93
C SER A 157 5.98 18.79 -14.48
N ILE A 158 5.04 18.95 -13.54
CA ILE A 158 5.20 18.55 -12.15
C ILE A 158 5.43 17.04 -12.05
N PHE A 159 4.63 16.24 -12.75
CA PHE A 159 4.73 14.78 -12.72
C PHE A 159 6.03 14.27 -13.37
N ALA A 160 6.50 14.88 -14.45
CA ALA A 160 7.79 14.59 -15.05
C ALA A 160 8.96 14.90 -14.09
N SER A 161 8.87 16.01 -13.34
CA SER A 161 9.87 16.35 -12.32
C SER A 161 9.86 15.36 -11.16
N LEU A 162 8.68 14.91 -10.71
CA LEU A 162 8.56 13.86 -9.69
C LEU A 162 9.12 12.52 -10.19
N ASN A 163 8.85 12.16 -11.45
CA ASN A 163 9.39 10.95 -12.08
C ASN A 163 10.92 10.99 -12.14
N ASP A 164 11.53 12.10 -12.55
CA ASP A 164 12.99 12.30 -12.53
C ASP A 164 13.59 12.13 -11.12
N VAL A 165 12.94 12.67 -10.08
CA VAL A 165 13.38 12.45 -8.69
C VAL A 165 13.30 10.97 -8.29
N VAL A 166 12.23 10.26 -8.64
CA VAL A 166 12.09 8.82 -8.34
C VAL A 166 13.10 7.99 -9.13
N SER A 167 13.33 8.31 -10.41
CA SER A 167 14.34 7.64 -11.26
C SER A 167 15.74 7.76 -10.65
N ARG A 168 16.16 8.96 -10.22
CA ARG A 168 17.47 9.16 -9.56
C ARG A 168 17.61 8.37 -8.26
N LEU A 169 16.52 8.20 -7.49
CA LEU A 169 16.50 7.34 -6.31
C LEU A 169 16.68 5.86 -6.66
N LEU A 170 16.08 5.41 -7.78
CA LEU A 170 16.30 4.06 -8.32
C LEU A 170 17.74 3.88 -8.83
N ASP A 171 18.34 4.90 -9.41
CA ASP A 171 19.75 4.87 -9.84
C ASP A 171 20.69 4.72 -8.63
N PHE A 172 20.51 5.53 -7.57
CA PHE A 172 21.27 5.38 -6.31
C PHE A 172 21.06 4.01 -5.65
N THR A 173 19.84 3.46 -5.76
CA THR A 173 19.54 2.09 -5.32
C THR A 173 20.30 1.05 -6.14
N ASN A 174 20.39 1.24 -7.46
CA ASN A 174 21.12 0.34 -8.35
C ASN A 174 22.61 0.34 -8.04
N ASP A 175 23.21 1.52 -7.85
CA ASP A 175 24.61 1.68 -7.44
C ASP A 175 24.89 1.03 -6.07
N GLY A 176 24.00 1.24 -5.08
CA GLY A 176 24.09 0.58 -3.78
C GLY A 176 23.95 -0.95 -3.87
N SER A 177 23.07 -1.43 -4.76
CA SER A 177 22.91 -2.87 -5.02
C SER A 177 24.14 -3.46 -5.69
N ARG A 178 24.74 -2.74 -6.65
CA ARG A 178 26.00 -3.11 -7.31
C ARG A 178 27.18 -3.12 -6.34
N PHE A 179 27.19 -2.25 -5.33
CA PHE A 179 28.19 -2.31 -4.27
C PHE A 179 28.08 -3.59 -3.42
N ILE A 180 26.87 -4.05 -3.10
CA ILE A 180 26.65 -5.25 -2.27
C ILE A 180 26.77 -6.55 -3.08
N PHE A 181 26.19 -6.62 -4.27
CA PHE A 181 26.05 -7.85 -5.07
C PHE A 181 26.95 -7.89 -6.31
N GLY A 182 27.55 -6.77 -6.72
CA GLY A 182 28.46 -6.68 -7.87
C GLY A 182 27.91 -7.37 -9.12
N LYS A 183 28.75 -8.21 -9.74
CA LYS A 183 28.45 -8.97 -10.95
C LYS A 183 27.25 -9.92 -10.85
N TYR A 184 26.75 -10.25 -9.65
CA TYR A 184 25.59 -11.14 -9.51
C TYR A 184 24.27 -10.49 -9.98
N LEU A 185 24.24 -9.17 -10.17
CA LEU A 185 23.09 -8.46 -10.75
C LEU A 185 23.00 -8.59 -12.27
N ASP A 186 24.15 -8.58 -12.96
CA ASP A 186 24.20 -8.53 -14.42
C ASP A 186 24.27 -9.93 -15.07
N MET A 187 24.43 -11.02 -14.27
CA MET A 187 24.49 -12.40 -14.80
C MET A 187 23.12 -13.01 -15.09
N GLU A 188 22.11 -12.77 -14.25
CA GLU A 188 20.73 -13.21 -14.47
C GLU A 188 19.76 -12.28 -13.74
N PHE A 189 18.58 -12.01 -14.32
CA PHE A 189 17.55 -11.20 -13.66
C PHE A 189 16.92 -11.96 -12.49
N SER A 190 17.53 -11.85 -11.31
CA SER A 190 16.93 -12.31 -10.06
C SER A 190 16.03 -11.23 -9.47
N PHE A 191 14.75 -11.55 -9.26
CA PHE A 191 13.80 -10.69 -8.53
C PHE A 191 14.36 -10.32 -7.14
N ALA A 192 14.99 -11.29 -6.46
CA ALA A 192 15.54 -11.09 -5.13
C ALA A 192 16.67 -10.06 -5.09
N LEU A 193 17.50 -9.99 -6.15
CA LEU A 193 18.64 -9.07 -6.21
C LEU A 193 18.31 -7.73 -6.89
N ASN A 194 17.32 -7.69 -7.77
CA ASN A 194 16.95 -6.46 -8.51
C ASN A 194 15.80 -5.67 -7.86
N VAL A 195 14.89 -6.32 -7.14
CA VAL A 195 13.68 -5.68 -6.59
C VAL A 195 13.73 -5.49 -5.07
N LEU A 196 14.20 -6.48 -4.31
CA LEU A 196 14.24 -6.38 -2.84
C LEU A 196 15.15 -5.24 -2.32
N PRO A 197 16.34 -4.97 -2.88
CA PRO A 197 17.17 -3.85 -2.42
C PRO A 197 16.48 -2.50 -2.57
N THR A 198 15.66 -2.32 -3.61
CA THR A 198 14.80 -1.15 -3.80
C THR A 198 13.80 -1.01 -2.66
N ILE A 199 13.12 -2.09 -2.27
CA ILE A 199 12.17 -2.06 -1.15
C ILE A 199 12.90 -1.70 0.16
N ILE A 200 14.07 -2.27 0.42
CA ILE A 200 14.88 -2.00 1.62
C ILE A 200 15.34 -0.53 1.64
N PHE A 201 15.88 -0.02 0.54
CA PHE A 201 16.29 1.37 0.40
C PHE A 201 15.12 2.32 0.65
N PHE A 202 13.99 2.15 -0.05
CA PHE A 202 12.81 2.99 0.15
C PHE A 202 12.24 2.88 1.58
N SER A 203 12.22 1.71 2.21
CA SER A 203 11.79 1.54 3.61
C SER A 203 12.68 2.35 4.59
N SER A 204 14.00 2.27 4.43
CA SER A 204 14.95 3.07 5.23
C SER A 204 14.81 4.57 4.99
N LEU A 205 14.62 4.99 3.72
CA LEU A 205 14.40 6.38 3.34
C LEU A 205 13.11 6.92 3.96
N MET A 206 12.01 6.16 3.86
CA MET A 206 10.73 6.53 4.48
C MET A 206 10.87 6.67 6.00
N THR A 207 11.58 5.74 6.65
CA THR A 207 11.89 5.82 8.10
C THR A 207 12.63 7.13 8.44
N VAL A 208 13.61 7.53 7.63
CA VAL A 208 14.31 8.82 7.79
C VAL A 208 13.36 10.01 7.58
N LEU A 209 12.52 10.01 6.54
CA LEU A 209 11.54 11.08 6.28
C LEU A 209 10.47 11.19 7.39
N TYR A 210 10.12 10.08 8.06
CA TYR A 210 9.29 10.08 9.27
C TYR A 210 10.05 10.64 10.47
N HIS A 211 11.31 10.27 10.68
CA HIS A 211 12.10 10.82 11.79
C HIS A 211 12.33 12.34 11.65
N LEU A 212 12.52 12.83 10.42
CA LEU A 212 12.69 14.25 10.10
C LEU A 212 11.39 15.08 10.15
N GLY A 213 10.22 14.46 10.32
CA GLY A 213 8.94 15.17 10.37
C GLY A 213 8.30 15.50 9.01
N ILE A 214 8.97 15.15 7.89
CA ILE A 214 8.54 15.48 6.52
C ILE A 214 7.25 14.72 6.18
N MET A 215 7.20 13.42 6.49
CA MET A 215 6.01 12.61 6.23
C MET A 215 4.78 13.13 6.98
N GLN A 216 4.96 13.55 8.23
CA GLN A 216 3.90 14.10 9.06
C GLN A 216 3.36 15.41 8.49
N LEU A 217 4.20 16.24 7.88
CA LEU A 217 3.75 17.47 7.19
C LEU A 217 2.94 17.13 5.94
N VAL A 218 3.45 16.22 5.10
CA VAL A 218 2.78 15.79 3.86
C VAL A 218 1.42 15.13 4.16
N VAL A 219 1.40 14.14 5.04
CA VAL A 219 0.19 13.42 5.46
C VAL A 219 -0.84 14.36 6.09
N LYS A 220 -0.43 15.33 6.92
CA LYS A 220 -1.34 16.37 7.45
C LYS A 220 -1.90 17.25 6.34
N GLY A 221 -1.12 17.58 5.31
CA GLY A 221 -1.59 18.32 4.13
C GLY A 221 -2.70 17.58 3.39
N PHE A 222 -2.47 16.30 3.04
CA PHE A 222 -3.49 15.45 2.40
C PHE A 222 -4.71 15.24 3.28
N ALA A 223 -4.52 14.98 4.58
CA ALA A 223 -5.61 14.81 5.53
C ALA A 223 -6.47 16.09 5.65
N TRP A 224 -5.85 17.27 5.68
CA TRP A 224 -6.57 18.55 5.70
C TRP A 224 -7.42 18.77 4.45
N VAL A 225 -6.89 18.50 3.25
CA VAL A 225 -7.63 18.60 1.98
C VAL A 225 -8.83 17.66 1.97
N MET A 226 -8.63 16.39 2.35
CA MET A 226 -9.71 15.38 2.38
C MET A 226 -10.75 15.69 3.47
N GLN A 227 -10.33 16.12 4.66
CA GLN A 227 -11.26 16.47 5.74
C GLN A 227 -12.09 17.70 5.37
N ARG A 228 -11.49 18.70 4.70
CA ARG A 228 -12.18 19.93 4.29
C ARG A 228 -13.24 19.70 3.20
N THR A 229 -13.04 18.68 2.36
CA THR A 229 -13.91 18.33 1.21
C THR A 229 -14.94 17.26 1.57
N MET A 230 -14.49 16.10 2.03
CA MET A 230 -15.35 14.95 2.36
C MET A 230 -16.06 15.12 3.71
N GLY A 231 -15.44 15.83 4.67
CA GLY A 231 -15.96 16.04 6.02
C GLY A 231 -16.10 14.74 6.83
N THR A 232 -15.18 13.80 6.62
CA THR A 232 -14.93 12.59 7.41
C THR A 232 -14.28 12.93 8.76
N SER A 233 -14.19 11.96 9.68
CA SER A 233 -13.55 12.24 10.98
C SER A 233 -12.03 12.43 10.85
N GLY A 234 -11.42 13.14 11.80
CA GLY A 234 -9.99 13.44 11.75
C GLY A 234 -9.10 12.19 11.72
N SER A 235 -9.46 11.16 12.49
CA SER A 235 -8.76 9.87 12.55
C SER A 235 -8.93 9.03 11.28
N GLU A 236 -10.16 8.90 10.77
CA GLU A 236 -10.44 8.25 9.46
C GLU A 236 -9.59 8.89 8.36
N THR A 237 -9.60 10.22 8.31
CA THR A 237 -8.94 10.97 7.24
C THR A 237 -7.42 10.94 7.36
N LEU A 238 -6.89 10.93 8.59
CA LEU A 238 -5.45 10.82 8.83
C LEU A 238 -4.92 9.45 8.42
N SER A 239 -5.60 8.36 8.80
CA SER A 239 -5.20 7.01 8.39
C SER A 239 -5.36 6.81 6.88
N ALA A 240 -6.45 7.32 6.28
CA ALA A 240 -6.62 7.31 4.83
C ALA A 240 -5.52 8.10 4.09
N ALA A 241 -5.03 9.21 4.67
CA ALA A 241 -3.90 9.98 4.12
C ALA A 241 -2.56 9.27 4.30
N ALA A 242 -2.35 8.57 5.42
CA ALA A 242 -1.14 7.80 5.70
C ALA A 242 -1.00 6.61 4.72
N ASN A 243 -2.09 5.89 4.45
CA ASN A 243 -2.15 4.76 3.51
C ASN A 243 -1.75 5.10 2.05
N ILE A 244 -1.57 6.39 1.70
CA ILE A 244 -1.01 6.81 0.40
C ILE A 244 0.51 6.56 0.34
N PHE A 245 1.19 6.56 1.49
CA PHE A 245 2.65 6.57 1.59
C PHE A 245 3.25 5.43 2.42
N VAL A 246 2.49 4.86 3.36
CA VAL A 246 2.92 3.75 4.22
C VAL A 246 1.96 2.58 4.13
N GLY A 247 2.48 1.39 4.42
CA GLY A 247 1.72 0.14 4.36
C GLY A 247 0.63 0.06 5.43
N GLN A 248 -0.32 -0.88 5.26
CA GLN A 248 -1.48 -1.05 6.13
C GLN A 248 -1.14 -1.39 7.60
N THR A 249 0.12 -1.71 7.92
CA THR A 249 0.63 -1.97 9.27
C THR A 249 1.25 -0.74 9.94
N GLU A 250 1.41 0.36 9.19
CA GLU A 250 2.09 1.60 9.60
C GLU A 250 1.16 2.84 9.50
N ALA A 251 -0.06 2.66 8.97
CA ALA A 251 -1.05 3.69 8.65
C ALA A 251 -2.30 3.67 9.57
#